data_AF-A0A2P4EUZ9-F1
#
_entry.id   AF-A0A2P4EUZ9-F1
#
_cell.length_a   1.000
_cell.length_b   1.000
_cell.length_c   1.000
_cell.angle_alpha   90.00
_cell.angle_beta   90.00
_cell.angle_gamma   90.00
#
_symmetry.space_group_name_H-M   'P 1'
#
loop_
_entity.id
_entity.type
_entity.pdbx_description
1 polymer ?
#
loop_
_entity_poly.entity_id
_entity_poly.type
_entity_poly.pdbx_seq_one_letter_code
_entity_poly.pdbx_strand_id
1 'polypeptide(L)'
;MTTRAILLLSAFLLLGGCKQDVESISLPEFIQGWTQDQRSDEQVIWDGLVGNWYGSLVREDGSRHQWLNRHYADGTYEVDFQTVSTNGRVSFSRETGQWGAAGGIYFTIFRGWLHGDEFEPSDPSDAFNYDAYRMLKLQSDLVIYESLKTKTRYEARRVPEGFRIPAPDEETGI
;
A
#
# COMPACT_ATOMS: atom_id res chain seq x y z
N MET A 1 -6.03 0.18 -83.28
CA MET A 1 -4.66 0.57 -82.87
C MET A 1 -4.73 2.07 -82.61
N THR A 2 -4.59 2.61 -81.41
CA THR A 2 -3.74 2.27 -80.25
C THR A 2 -4.35 2.84 -78.96
N THR A 3 -4.31 2.04 -77.91
CA THR A 3 -4.70 2.38 -76.53
C THR A 3 -3.52 3.01 -75.79
N ARG A 4 -3.71 4.13 -75.07
CA ARG A 4 -2.83 4.61 -73.98
C ARG A 4 -3.72 5.32 -72.94
N ALA A 5 -4.18 4.63 -71.90
CA ALA A 5 -3.50 4.37 -70.62
C ALA A 5 -3.29 5.65 -69.78
N ILE A 6 -4.26 5.90 -68.89
CA ILE A 6 -4.25 6.92 -67.84
C ILE A 6 -3.33 6.43 -66.71
N LEU A 7 -2.32 7.21 -66.35
CA LEU A 7 -1.43 6.95 -65.21
C LEU A 7 -1.89 7.81 -64.02
N LEU A 8 -2.51 7.14 -63.05
CA LEU A 8 -2.78 7.65 -61.71
C LEU A 8 -1.46 7.64 -60.91
N LEU A 9 -0.97 8.81 -60.49
CA LEU A 9 0.13 8.92 -59.54
C LEU A 9 -0.44 9.14 -58.14
N SER A 10 -0.67 8.06 -57.41
CA SER A 10 -1.01 8.09 -55.99
C SER A 10 0.27 8.11 -55.17
N ALA A 11 0.63 9.28 -54.62
CA ALA A 11 1.74 9.41 -53.68
C ALA A 11 1.29 8.89 -52.30
N PHE A 12 1.72 7.68 -51.95
CA PHE A 12 1.54 7.08 -50.63
C PHE A 12 2.57 7.68 -49.66
N LEU A 13 2.12 8.52 -48.73
CA LEU A 13 2.90 8.98 -47.58
C LEU A 13 3.11 7.81 -46.61
N LEU A 14 4.31 7.24 -46.60
CA LEU A 14 4.76 6.28 -45.58
C LEU A 14 5.15 7.06 -44.33
N LEU A 15 4.21 7.23 -43.39
CA LEU A 15 4.53 7.54 -42.00
C LEU A 15 5.11 6.27 -41.36
N GLY A 16 6.43 6.14 -41.40
CA GLY A 16 7.16 5.18 -40.58
C GLY A 16 7.03 5.59 -39.11
N GLY A 17 5.98 5.10 -38.44
CA GLY A 17 5.89 5.19 -36.99
C GLY A 17 6.98 4.32 -36.37
N CYS A 18 7.92 4.93 -35.66
CA CYS A 18 8.79 4.19 -34.75
C CYS A 18 7.90 3.43 -33.77
N LYS A 19 7.84 2.10 -33.89
CA LYS A 19 7.44 1.24 -32.77
C LYS A 19 8.52 1.43 -31.71
N GLN A 20 8.23 2.21 -30.67
CA GLN A 20 8.98 2.08 -29.44
C GLN A 20 8.63 0.71 -28.88
N ASP A 21 9.60 -0.19 -28.89
CA ASP A 21 9.53 -1.39 -28.08
C ASP A 21 9.49 -0.92 -26.63
N VAL A 22 8.29 -0.94 -26.05
CA VAL A 22 8.13 -0.79 -24.61
C VAL A 22 8.76 -2.05 -24.02
N GLU A 23 9.99 -1.94 -23.53
CA GLU A 23 10.57 -2.94 -22.65
C GLU A 23 9.61 -3.11 -21.48
N SER A 24 8.87 -4.21 -21.48
CA SER A 24 8.04 -4.60 -20.36
C SER A 24 8.98 -4.83 -19.18
N ILE A 25 8.88 -3.98 -18.15
CA ILE A 25 9.50 -4.25 -16.86
C ILE A 25 8.95 -5.59 -16.38
N SER A 26 9.78 -6.63 -16.39
CA SER A 26 9.42 -7.91 -15.79
C SER A 26 9.50 -7.75 -14.28
N LEU A 27 8.34 -7.67 -13.64
CA LEU A 27 8.26 -7.85 -12.21
C LEU A 27 8.65 -9.30 -11.88
N PRO A 28 9.40 -9.55 -10.79
CA PRO A 28 9.72 -10.91 -10.38
C PRO A 28 8.42 -11.70 -10.15
N GLU A 29 8.46 -12.98 -10.50
CA GLU A 29 7.33 -13.91 -10.43
C GLU A 29 6.61 -13.78 -9.08
N PHE A 30 5.42 -13.21 -9.13
CA PHE A 30 4.51 -13.05 -8.00
C PHE A 30 4.16 -14.44 -7.48
N ILE A 31 4.44 -14.71 -6.19
CA ILE A 31 4.25 -16.06 -5.62
C ILE A 31 2.80 -16.49 -5.78
N GLN A 32 2.59 -17.52 -6.60
CA GLN A 32 1.32 -18.20 -6.80
C GLN A 32 0.83 -18.81 -5.47
N GLY A 33 -0.10 -18.10 -4.83
CA GLY A 33 -0.90 -18.60 -3.70
C GLY A 33 -2.30 -17.99 -3.65
N TRP A 34 -2.67 -17.20 -4.64
CA TRP A 34 -3.98 -16.60 -4.76
C TRP A 34 -4.88 -17.55 -5.55
N THR A 35 -5.96 -17.97 -4.92
CA THR A 35 -7.00 -18.81 -5.51
C THR A 35 -7.47 -18.24 -6.85
N GLN A 36 -7.91 -19.11 -7.77
CA GLN A 36 -8.58 -18.77 -9.03
C GLN A 36 -9.78 -17.83 -8.80
N ASP A 37 -9.50 -16.54 -8.67
CA ASP A 37 -10.48 -15.49 -8.55
C ASP A 37 -10.33 -14.62 -9.81
N GLN A 38 -11.45 -14.30 -10.47
CA GLN A 38 -11.42 -13.41 -11.63
C GLN A 38 -11.30 -11.94 -11.22
N ARG A 39 -11.30 -11.65 -9.92
CA ARG A 39 -10.96 -10.33 -9.39
C ARG A 39 -9.51 -9.98 -9.73
N SER A 40 -9.28 -8.70 -10.05
CA SER A 40 -7.92 -8.20 -10.18
C SER A 40 -7.21 -8.22 -8.82
N ASP A 41 -5.87 -8.27 -8.84
CA ASP A 41 -5.06 -8.29 -7.61
C ASP A 41 -5.39 -7.11 -6.70
N GLU A 42 -5.74 -5.95 -7.28
CA GLU A 42 -6.17 -4.75 -6.56
C GLU A 42 -7.44 -4.97 -5.76
N GLN A 43 -8.46 -5.58 -6.37
CA GLN A 43 -9.74 -5.81 -5.69
C GLN A 43 -9.57 -6.86 -4.58
N VAL A 44 -8.73 -7.88 -4.80
CA VAL A 44 -8.41 -8.88 -3.77
C VAL A 44 -7.69 -8.23 -2.58
N ILE A 45 -6.72 -7.35 -2.84
CA ILE A 45 -6.03 -6.59 -1.78
C ILE A 45 -7.00 -5.65 -1.07
N TRP A 46 -7.85 -4.94 -1.82
CA TRP A 46 -8.84 -4.02 -1.27
C TRP A 46 -9.79 -4.74 -0.30
N ASP A 47 -10.48 -5.77 -0.78
CA ASP A 47 -11.45 -6.52 0.01
C ASP A 47 -10.79 -7.22 1.20
N GLY A 48 -9.55 -7.68 1.04
CA GLY A 48 -8.80 -8.31 2.10
C GLY A 48 -8.33 -7.32 3.17
N LEU A 49 -7.92 -6.11 2.80
CA LEU A 49 -7.39 -5.12 3.77
C LEU A 49 -8.47 -4.35 4.52
N VAL A 50 -9.67 -4.17 3.98
CA VAL A 50 -10.77 -3.51 4.70
C VAL A 50 -10.96 -4.13 6.10
N GLY A 51 -10.99 -3.28 7.12
CA GLY A 51 -11.09 -3.66 8.54
C GLY A 51 -9.91 -3.20 9.40
N ASN A 52 -9.74 -3.86 10.54
CA ASN A 52 -8.77 -3.46 11.57
C ASN A 52 -7.61 -4.45 11.65
N TRP A 53 -6.39 -3.93 11.67
CA TRP A 53 -5.16 -4.70 11.64
C TRP A 53 -4.18 -4.19 12.70
N TYR A 54 -3.78 -5.07 13.61
CA TYR A 54 -2.81 -4.77 14.65
C TYR A 54 -1.47 -5.45 14.36
N GLY A 55 -0.38 -4.70 14.44
CA GLY A 55 0.97 -5.24 14.33
C GLY A 55 1.90 -4.69 15.40
N SER A 56 2.99 -5.40 15.62
CA SER A 56 4.07 -5.02 16.52
C SER A 56 5.39 -5.50 15.95
N LEU A 57 6.43 -4.67 16.07
CA LEU A 57 7.80 -5.07 15.81
C LEU A 57 8.74 -4.41 16.83
N VAL A 58 9.92 -5.00 17.01
CA VAL A 58 11.03 -4.35 17.72
C VAL A 58 11.94 -3.77 16.65
N ARG A 59 12.20 -2.46 16.72
CA ARG A 59 13.10 -1.75 15.80
C ARG A 59 14.56 -2.06 16.14
N GLU A 60 15.45 -1.69 15.24
CA GLU A 60 16.91 -1.87 15.42
C GLU A 60 17.46 -1.17 16.68
N ASP A 61 16.84 -0.05 17.08
CA ASP A 61 17.18 0.69 18.30
C ASP A 61 16.66 0.05 19.60
N GLY A 62 16.00 -1.11 19.50
CA GLY A 62 15.38 -1.83 20.61
C GLY A 62 14.03 -1.26 21.05
N SER A 63 13.55 -0.18 20.43
CA SER A 63 12.20 0.32 20.71
C SER A 63 11.14 -0.65 20.16
N ARG A 64 10.07 -0.85 20.92
CA ARG A 64 8.88 -1.55 20.45
C ARG A 64 8.02 -0.55 19.70
N HIS A 65 7.63 -0.92 18.49
CA HIS A 65 6.70 -0.16 17.67
C HIS A 65 5.46 -0.99 17.40
N GLN A 66 4.31 -0.46 17.76
CA GLN A 66 2.99 -1.05 17.57
C GLN A 66 2.14 -0.12 16.71
N TRP A 67 1.27 -0.71 15.91
CA TRP A 67 0.33 0.02 15.09
C TRP A 67 -1.03 -0.67 15.02
N LEU A 68 -2.10 0.11 14.99
CA LEU A 68 -3.46 -0.32 14.71
C LEU A 68 -3.98 0.45 13.50
N ASN A 69 -4.02 -0.24 12.35
CA ASN A 69 -4.52 0.30 11.09
C ASN A 69 -6.01 -0.01 10.95
N ARG A 70 -6.78 1.00 10.54
CA ARG A 70 -8.18 0.93 10.15
C ARG A 70 -8.26 1.31 8.67
N HIS A 71 -8.56 0.33 7.82
CA HIS A 71 -8.83 0.55 6.41
C HIS A 71 -10.33 0.59 6.17
N TYR A 72 -10.83 1.74 5.76
CA TYR A 72 -12.24 1.92 5.44
C TYR A 72 -12.48 1.63 3.96
N ALA A 73 -13.67 1.08 3.65
CA ALA A 73 -14.05 0.68 2.29
C ALA A 73 -14.27 1.86 1.33
N ASP A 74 -14.19 3.10 1.80
CA ASP A 74 -14.24 4.32 0.98
C ASP A 74 -12.85 4.82 0.53
N GLY A 75 -11.78 4.11 0.91
CA GLY A 75 -10.41 4.48 0.59
C GLY A 75 -9.75 5.38 1.62
N THR A 76 -10.42 5.72 2.73
CA THR A 76 -9.77 6.40 3.86
C THR A 76 -9.10 5.40 4.80
N TYR A 77 -8.07 5.85 5.52
CA TYR A 77 -7.47 5.06 6.60
C TYR A 77 -7.24 5.90 7.86
N GLU A 78 -7.13 5.21 8.99
CA GLU A 78 -6.56 5.75 10.22
C GLU A 78 -5.53 4.77 10.80
N VAL A 79 -4.42 5.28 11.32
CA VAL A 79 -3.44 4.46 12.05
C VAL A 79 -3.18 5.06 13.42
N ASP A 80 -3.32 4.24 14.46
CA ASP A 80 -2.79 4.56 15.78
C ASP A 80 -1.41 3.94 15.90
N PHE A 81 -0.43 4.71 16.35
CA PHE A 81 0.90 4.23 16.67
C PHE A 81 1.17 4.36 18.16
N GLN A 82 1.86 3.35 18.69
CA GLN A 82 2.50 3.41 19.99
C GLN A 82 3.96 3.01 19.83
N THR A 83 4.86 3.80 20.40
CA THR A 83 6.28 3.42 20.50
C THR A 83 6.70 3.42 21.95
N VAL A 84 7.22 2.29 22.42
CA VAL A 84 7.85 2.15 23.74
C VAL A 84 9.35 2.10 23.53
N SER A 85 10.05 3.15 23.93
CA SER A 85 11.50 3.20 23.86
C SER A 85 12.17 2.35 24.93
N THR A 86 13.47 2.08 24.77
CA THR A 86 14.25 1.22 25.68
C THR A 86 14.35 1.75 27.11
N ASN A 87 14.13 3.05 27.33
CA ASN A 87 14.08 3.66 28.66
C ASN A 87 12.68 3.70 29.27
N GLY A 88 11.69 3.07 28.63
CA GLY A 88 10.29 3.02 29.07
C GLY A 88 9.45 4.24 28.67
N ARG A 89 10.02 5.26 27.98
CA ARG A 89 9.21 6.38 27.47
C ARG A 89 8.28 5.89 26.36
N VAL A 90 7.01 6.26 26.48
CA VAL A 90 5.94 5.93 25.54
C VAL A 90 5.61 7.16 24.71
N SER A 91 5.43 7.00 23.40
CA SER A 91 4.88 8.02 22.52
C SER A 91 3.72 7.46 21.70
N PHE A 92 2.74 8.32 21.43
CA PHE A 92 1.56 8.01 20.65
C PHE A 92 1.43 9.00 19.49
N SER A 93 0.91 8.53 18.37
CA SER A 93 0.44 9.38 17.28
C SER A 93 -0.76 8.72 16.60
N ARG A 94 -1.62 9.54 16.01
CA ARG A 94 -2.70 9.09 15.15
C ARG A 94 -2.59 9.80 13.82
N GLU A 95 -2.64 9.02 12.75
CA GLU A 95 -2.52 9.50 11.37
C GLU A 95 -3.77 9.13 10.59
N THR A 96 -4.10 9.95 9.60
CA THR A 96 -5.18 9.65 8.65
C THR A 96 -4.78 10.03 7.24
N GLY A 97 -5.43 9.37 6.27
CA GLY A 97 -5.19 9.65 4.88
C GLY A 97 -6.03 8.80 3.95
N GLN A 98 -5.49 8.58 2.74
CA GLN A 98 -6.09 7.72 1.72
C GLN A 98 -5.23 6.49 1.51
N TRP A 99 -5.83 5.38 1.11
CA TRP A 99 -5.12 4.17 0.74
C TRP A 99 -5.68 3.57 -0.55
N GLY A 100 -4.88 2.72 -1.18
CA GLY A 100 -5.30 2.00 -2.38
C GLY A 100 -4.40 0.82 -2.70
N ALA A 101 -4.75 0.12 -3.78
CA ALA A 101 -4.00 -1.00 -4.29
C ALA A 101 -3.84 -0.93 -5.82
N ALA A 102 -2.66 -1.31 -6.32
CA ALA A 102 -2.31 -1.36 -7.74
C ALA A 102 -1.20 -2.41 -7.97
N GLY A 103 -1.42 -3.42 -8.82
CA GLY A 103 -0.39 -4.38 -9.24
C GLY A 103 0.36 -5.08 -8.10
N GLY A 104 -0.35 -5.57 -7.08
CA GLY A 104 0.26 -6.21 -5.90
C GLY A 104 0.88 -5.24 -4.88
N ILE A 105 0.81 -3.93 -5.14
CA ILE A 105 1.23 -2.87 -4.22
C ILE A 105 0.01 -2.34 -3.47
N TYR A 106 0.14 -2.23 -2.16
CA TYR A 106 -0.75 -1.41 -1.32
C TYR A 106 0.01 -0.13 -0.97
N PHE A 107 -0.66 1.01 -1.00
CA PHE A 107 -0.03 2.30 -0.74
C PHE A 107 -0.92 3.21 0.11
N THR A 108 -0.28 4.14 0.81
CA THR A 108 -0.93 5.17 1.63
C THR A 108 -0.49 6.55 1.20
N ILE A 109 -1.44 7.47 1.24
CA ILE A 109 -1.25 8.91 1.07
C ILE A 109 -1.58 9.53 2.42
N PHE A 110 -0.55 9.90 3.17
CA PHE A 110 -0.69 10.56 4.46
C PHE A 110 -1.23 11.98 4.27
N ARG A 111 -2.34 12.29 4.94
CA ARG A 111 -3.02 13.60 4.81
C ARG A 111 -2.88 14.48 6.05
N GLY A 112 -2.53 13.90 7.19
CA GLY A 112 -2.36 14.67 8.41
C GLY A 112 -2.54 13.85 9.68
N TRP A 113 -2.28 14.51 10.81
CA TRP A 113 -2.43 13.95 12.14
C TRP A 113 -3.82 14.21 12.69
N LEU A 114 -4.27 13.31 13.56
CA LEU A 114 -5.49 13.47 14.35
C LEU A 114 -5.12 13.68 15.82
N HIS A 115 -5.52 14.81 16.38
CA HIS A 115 -5.35 15.18 17.78
C HIS A 115 -6.71 15.23 18.46
N GLY A 116 -7.19 14.08 18.92
CA GLY A 116 -8.58 13.96 19.35
C GLY A 116 -9.52 14.16 18.15
N ASP A 117 -10.32 15.22 18.20
CA ASP A 117 -11.24 15.61 17.13
C ASP A 117 -10.64 16.64 16.15
N GLU A 118 -9.40 17.10 16.39
CA GLU A 118 -8.72 18.07 15.55
C GLU A 118 -7.87 17.40 14.47
N PHE A 119 -7.96 17.90 13.24
CA PHE A 119 -7.15 17.46 12.12
C PHE A 119 -6.06 18.48 11.81
N GLU A 120 -4.81 18.05 11.88
CA GLU A 120 -3.63 18.83 11.48
C GLU A 120 -3.16 18.35 10.10
N PRO A 121 -3.34 19.15 9.03
CA PRO A 121 -3.00 18.73 7.67
C PRO A 121 -1.49 18.61 7.45
N SER A 122 -1.09 17.61 6.66
CA SER A 122 0.27 17.50 6.12
C SER A 122 0.46 18.34 4.85
N ASP A 123 1.71 18.58 4.44
CA ASP A 123 2.01 19.18 3.14
C ASP A 123 1.85 18.12 2.03
N PRO A 124 0.85 18.24 1.14
CA PRO A 124 0.64 17.24 0.09
C PRO A 124 1.75 17.24 -0.98
N SER A 125 2.59 18.27 -1.03
CA SER A 125 3.73 18.35 -1.94
C SER A 125 4.99 17.64 -1.42
N ASP A 126 5.00 17.25 -0.14
CA ASP A 126 6.10 16.47 0.42
C ASP A 126 5.99 15.00 -0.03
N ALA A 127 6.96 14.57 -0.83
CA ALA A 127 7.06 13.20 -1.34
C ALA A 127 7.21 12.15 -0.22
N PHE A 128 7.58 12.54 0.99
CA PHE A 128 7.66 11.63 2.15
C PHE A 128 6.30 11.23 2.72
N ASN A 129 5.20 11.88 2.30
CA ASN A 129 3.84 11.56 2.73
C ASN A 129 3.20 10.40 1.95
N TYR A 130 3.99 9.69 1.16
CA TYR A 130 3.53 8.62 0.28
C TYR A 130 4.34 7.36 0.55
N ASP A 131 3.69 6.34 1.12
CA ASP A 131 4.32 5.05 1.37
C ASP A 131 3.71 3.99 0.45
N ALA A 132 4.58 3.12 -0.06
CA ALA A 132 4.20 2.01 -0.92
C ALA A 132 4.80 0.71 -0.37
N TYR A 133 3.97 -0.33 -0.37
CA TYR A 133 4.29 -1.61 0.22
C TYR A 133 3.99 -2.74 -0.77
N ARG A 134 4.93 -3.68 -0.91
CA ARG A 134 4.66 -4.92 -1.62
C ARG A 134 3.87 -5.85 -0.71
N MET A 135 2.73 -6.33 -1.17
CA MET A 135 1.99 -7.39 -0.49
C MET A 135 2.74 -8.71 -0.63
N LEU A 136 3.10 -9.34 0.51
CA LEU A 136 3.77 -10.64 0.52
C LEU A 136 2.80 -11.78 0.85
N LYS A 137 1.81 -11.52 1.70
CA LYS A 137 0.79 -12.48 2.10
C LYS A 137 -0.45 -11.74 2.60
N LEU A 138 -1.63 -12.21 2.20
CA LEU A 138 -2.91 -11.74 2.72
C LEU A 138 -3.81 -12.95 2.94
N GLN A 139 -4.27 -13.10 4.17
CA GLN A 139 -5.21 -14.12 4.61
C GLN A 139 -6.30 -13.43 5.43
N SER A 140 -7.34 -14.18 5.83
CA SER A 140 -8.44 -13.63 6.60
C SER A 140 -8.02 -13.02 7.94
N ASP A 141 -6.95 -13.51 8.56
CA ASP A 141 -6.49 -13.11 9.90
C ASP A 141 -5.04 -12.59 9.95
N LEU A 142 -4.34 -12.61 8.82
CA LEU A 142 -2.91 -12.30 8.73
C LEU A 142 -2.59 -11.54 7.45
N VAL A 143 -1.88 -10.42 7.59
CA VAL A 143 -1.26 -9.70 6.48
C VAL A 143 0.23 -9.56 6.72
N ILE A 144 1.01 -9.77 5.65
CA ILE A 144 2.45 -9.55 5.62
C ILE A 144 2.77 -8.70 4.40
N TYR A 145 3.48 -7.61 4.63
CA TYR A 145 3.82 -6.62 3.60
C TYR A 145 5.22 -6.05 3.85
N GLU A 146 5.87 -5.58 2.78
CA GLU A 146 7.23 -5.03 2.84
C GLU A 146 7.23 -3.60 2.32
N SER A 147 7.82 -2.66 3.07
CA SER A 147 8.05 -1.30 2.56
C SER A 147 8.96 -1.33 1.34
N LEU A 148 8.52 -0.72 0.23
CA LEU A 148 9.36 -0.56 -0.94
C LEU A 148 10.57 0.33 -0.67
N LYS A 149 10.43 1.29 0.26
CA LYS A 149 11.47 2.26 0.66
C LYS A 149 12.51 1.66 1.59
N THR A 150 12.08 1.08 2.72
CA THR A 150 13.01 0.64 3.79
C THR A 150 13.32 -0.85 3.74
N LYS A 151 12.58 -1.64 2.95
CA LYS A 151 12.60 -3.11 2.97
C LYS A 151 12.20 -3.73 4.32
N THR A 152 11.66 -2.93 5.24
CA THR A 152 11.11 -3.44 6.48
C THR A 152 9.90 -4.32 6.17
N ARG A 153 9.91 -5.54 6.71
CA ARG A 153 8.79 -6.47 6.65
C ARG A 153 7.90 -6.26 7.88
N TYR A 154 6.62 -6.06 7.61
CA TYR A 154 5.59 -5.88 8.62
C TYR A 154 4.67 -7.11 8.63
N GLU A 155 4.22 -7.47 9.82
CA GLU A 155 3.19 -8.48 10.04
C GLU A 155 2.09 -7.84 10.89
N ALA A 156 0.84 -7.98 10.46
CA ALA A 156 -0.31 -7.54 11.24
C ALA A 156 -1.41 -8.61 11.23
N ARG A 157 -2.15 -8.68 12.33
CA ARG A 157 -3.26 -9.62 12.53
C ARG A 157 -4.58 -8.86 12.57
N ARG A 158 -5.62 -9.50 12.03
CA ARG A 158 -6.97 -8.92 12.07
C ARG A 158 -7.45 -8.87 13.51
N VAL A 159 -8.03 -7.75 13.90
CA VAL A 159 -8.61 -7.54 15.23
C VAL A 159 -10.07 -7.08 15.13
N PRO A 160 -10.90 -7.35 16.16
CA PRO A 160 -12.29 -6.91 16.14
C PRO A 160 -12.39 -5.38 16.21
N GLU A 161 -13.59 -4.88 15.88
CA GLU A 161 -13.94 -3.48 16.14
C GLU A 161 -13.77 -3.13 17.63
N GLY A 162 -13.31 -1.92 17.92
CA GLY A 162 -13.07 -1.45 19.28
C GLY A 162 -11.79 -1.97 19.93
N PHE A 163 -10.99 -2.80 19.24
CA PHE A 163 -9.65 -3.16 19.69
C PHE A 163 -8.82 -1.89 19.93
N ARG A 164 -8.00 -1.90 20.98
CA ARG A 164 -7.05 -0.84 21.31
C ARG A 164 -5.68 -1.45 21.49
N ILE A 165 -4.64 -0.71 21.10
CA ILE A 165 -3.27 -1.11 21.40
C ILE A 165 -3.14 -1.24 22.92
N PRO A 166 -2.69 -2.40 23.45
CA PRO A 166 -2.56 -2.61 24.89
C PRO A 166 -1.69 -1.53 25.54
N ALA A 167 -2.02 -1.15 26.77
CA ALA A 167 -1.10 -0.30 27.52
C ALA A 167 0.21 -1.07 27.80
N PRO A 168 1.36 -0.38 27.91
CA PRO A 168 2.66 -1.07 28.06
C PRO A 168 2.77 -1.97 29.31
N ASP A 169 1.94 -1.73 30.32
CA ASP A 169 1.85 -2.46 31.59
C ASP A 169 0.79 -3.59 31.59
N GLU A 170 -0.12 -3.60 30.63
CA GLU A 170 -1.17 -4.63 30.50
C GLU A 170 -0.65 -5.93 29.86
N GLU A 171 0.51 -5.89 29.19
CA GLU A 171 1.16 -7.08 28.60
C GLU A 171 2.02 -7.87 29.61
N THR A 172 2.29 -7.34 30.81
CA THR A 172 3.11 -8.03 31.85
C THR A 172 2.29 -8.91 32.80
N GLY A 173 1.12 -9.40 32.39
CA GLY A 173 0.35 -10.38 33.12
C GLY A 173 1.00 -11.78 33.15
N ILE A 174 2.12 -11.91 33.86
CA ILE A 174 2.67 -13.17 34.40
C ILE A 174 2.88 -12.99 35.89
#